data_AF-A0A9X8MPP3-F1
#
_entry.id   AF-A0A9X8MPP3-F1
#
_cell.length_a   1.000
_cell.length_b   1.000
_cell.length_c   1.000
_cell.angle_alpha   90.00
_cell.angle_beta   90.00
_cell.angle_gamma   90.00
#
_symmetry.space_group_name_H-M   'P 1'
#
loop_
_entity.id
_entity.type
_entity.pdbx_description
1 polymer ?
#
loop_
_entity_poly.entity_id
_entity_poly.type
_entity_poly.pdbx_seq_one_letter_code
_entity_poly.pdbx_strand_id
1 'polypeptide(L)' 'ADDARHIGWCDDVSAALHEGGVATGAVYANCQPEVNLECQRRSFGEERWNRLASIKATYDPENVFHHNHNIPPAS' A
#
# COMPACT_ATOMS: atom_id res chain seq x y z
N ALA A 1 18.42 8.22 -16.92
CA ALA A 1 18.30 8.30 -18.40
C ALA A 1 17.52 7.11 -18.95
N ASP A 2 17.64 5.92 -18.34
CA ASP A 2 16.85 4.73 -18.68
C ASP A 2 15.63 4.52 -17.78
N ASP A 3 15.39 5.42 -16.83
CA ASP A 3 14.37 5.31 -15.78
C ASP A 3 12.99 5.00 -16.36
N ALA A 4 12.56 5.76 -17.38
CA ALA A 4 11.27 5.55 -18.05
C ALA A 4 11.14 4.16 -18.69
N ARG A 5 12.25 3.62 -19.23
CA ARG A 5 12.29 2.27 -19.82
C ARG A 5 12.17 1.19 -18.74
N HIS A 6 12.84 1.36 -17.61
CA HIS A 6 12.81 0.38 -16.51
C HIS A 6 11.49 0.41 -15.75
N ILE A 7 10.94 1.61 -15.49
CA ILE A 7 9.63 1.78 -14.88
C ILE A 7 8.56 1.13 -15.77
N GLY A 8 8.55 1.45 -17.06
CA GLY A 8 7.59 0.86 -18.01
C GLY A 8 7.66 -0.68 -18.05
N TRP A 9 8.87 -1.25 -18.04
CA TRP A 9 9.01 -2.72 -17.97
C TRP A 9 8.44 -3.32 -16.68
N CYS A 10 8.67 -2.69 -15.52
CA CYS A 10 8.10 -3.15 -14.25
C CYS A 10 6.56 -3.07 -14.25
N ASP A 11 6.01 -1.98 -14.79
CA ASP A 11 4.57 -1.77 -14.89
C ASP A 11 3.91 -2.83 -15.78
N ASP A 12 4.48 -3.07 -16.97
CA ASP A 12 4.00 -4.08 -17.93
C ASP A 12 4.00 -5.49 -17.33
N VAL A 13 5.08 -5.87 -16.63
CA VAL A 13 5.17 -7.18 -15.97
C VAL A 13 4.14 -7.30 -14.84
N SER A 14 3.98 -6.26 -14.02
CA SER A 14 2.99 -6.25 -12.94
C SER A 14 1.57 -6.39 -13.48
N ALA A 15 1.23 -5.68 -14.56
CA ALA A 15 -0.06 -5.79 -15.23
C ALA A 15 -0.32 -7.21 -15.76
N ALA A 16 0.65 -7.80 -16.45
CA ALA A 16 0.53 -9.16 -16.98
C ALA A 16 0.33 -10.23 -15.89
N LEU A 17 0.98 -10.09 -14.73
CA LEU A 17 0.79 -10.98 -13.58
C LEU A 17 -0.61 -10.83 -12.95
N HIS A 18 -1.13 -9.61 -12.92
CA HIS A 18 -2.50 -9.32 -12.46
C HIS A 18 -3.54 -9.91 -13.41
N GLU A 19 -3.41 -9.67 -14.71
CA GLU A 19 -4.31 -10.22 -15.75
C GLU A 19 -4.27 -11.75 -15.79
N GLY A 20 -3.08 -12.34 -15.60
CA GLY A 20 -2.89 -13.78 -15.53
C GLY A 20 -3.46 -14.46 -14.27
N GLY A 21 -4.02 -13.69 -13.32
CA GLY A 21 -4.66 -14.22 -12.11
C GLY A 21 -3.71 -14.84 -11.09
N VAL A 22 -2.40 -14.65 -11.24
CA VAL A 22 -1.38 -15.16 -10.30
C VAL A 22 -1.05 -14.15 -9.20
N ALA A 23 -1.49 -12.89 -9.33
CA ALA A 23 -1.37 -11.87 -8.30
C ALA A 23 -2.70 -11.66 -7.56
N THR A 24 -2.64 -11.53 -6.24
CA THR A 24 -3.82 -11.31 -5.38
C THR A 24 -4.20 -9.83 -5.25
N GLY A 25 -3.35 -8.92 -5.75
CA GLY A 25 -3.44 -7.48 -5.51
C GLY A 25 -3.09 -7.05 -4.08
N ALA A 26 -2.70 -7.98 -3.21
CA ALA A 26 -2.02 -7.64 -1.96
C ALA A 26 -0.53 -7.45 -2.23
N VAL A 27 0.07 -6.51 -1.51
CA VAL A 27 1.46 -6.11 -1.69
C VAL A 27 2.13 -6.00 -0.33
N TYR A 28 3.40 -6.41 -0.29
CA TYR A 28 4.21 -6.20 0.89
C TYR A 28 4.48 -4.69 1.01
N ALA A 29 4.18 -4.11 2.18
CA ALA A 29 4.26 -2.66 2.38
C ALA A 29 5.63 -2.10 1.94
N ASN A 30 6.74 -2.73 2.36
CA ASN A 30 8.09 -2.25 2.02
C ASN A 30 8.47 -2.43 0.53
N CYS A 31 7.62 -3.03 -0.30
CA CYS A 31 7.80 -3.16 -1.75
C CYS A 31 6.79 -2.32 -2.54
N GLN A 32 6.05 -1.41 -1.90
CA GLN A 32 5.19 -0.47 -2.61
C GLN A 32 5.98 0.79 -3.00
N PRO A 33 6.15 1.09 -4.31
CA PRO A 33 6.81 2.31 -4.76
C PRO A 33 5.95 3.56 -4.49
N GLU A 34 4.62 3.42 -4.57
CA GLU A 34 3.66 4.49 -4.27
C GLU A 34 2.60 4.03 -3.27
N VAL A 35 2.17 4.94 -2.41
CA VAL A 35 1.12 4.68 -1.42
C VAL A 35 -0.23 4.64 -2.12
N ASN A 36 -0.76 3.45 -2.31
CA ASN A 36 -2.16 3.22 -2.64
C ASN A 36 -2.90 2.69 -1.40
N LEU A 37 -3.80 3.50 -0.85
CA LEU A 37 -4.56 3.19 0.37
C LEU A 37 -5.44 1.94 0.22
N GLU A 38 -6.03 1.73 -0.96
CA GLU A 38 -6.86 0.55 -1.21
C GLU A 38 -6.01 -0.72 -1.22
N CYS A 39 -4.86 -0.68 -1.90
CA CYS A 39 -3.90 -1.77 -1.90
C CYS A 39 -3.38 -2.05 -0.48
N GLN A 40 -3.09 -1.03 0.33
CA GLN A 40 -2.66 -1.22 1.71
C GLN A 40 -3.75 -1.84 2.57
N ARG A 41 -4.97 -1.31 2.51
CA ARG A 41 -6.11 -1.87 3.25
C ARG A 41 -6.34 -3.33 2.89
N ARG A 42 -6.23 -3.68 1.60
CA ARG A 42 -6.28 -5.07 1.12
C ARG A 42 -5.15 -5.93 1.67
N SER A 43 -3.94 -5.38 1.76
CA SER A 43 -2.73 -6.08 2.21
C SER A 43 -2.75 -6.38 3.71
N PHE A 44 -3.27 -5.45 4.53
CA PHE A 44 -3.44 -5.68 5.96
C PHE A 44 -4.67 -6.56 6.27
N GLY A 45 -5.71 -6.48 5.44
CA GLY A 45 -7.03 -7.02 5.73
C GLY A 45 -7.80 -6.12 6.72
N GLU A 46 -9.14 -6.20 6.69
CA GLU A 46 -9.98 -5.26 7.44
C GLU A 46 -9.74 -5.29 8.95
N GLU A 47 -9.57 -6.46 9.54
CA GLU A 47 -9.36 -6.60 11.00
C GLU A 47 -8.09 -5.87 11.46
N ARG A 48 -6.95 -6.12 10.81
CA ARG A 48 -5.67 -5.49 11.17
C ARG A 48 -5.68 -4.01 10.82
N TRP A 49 -6.26 -3.63 9.69
CA TRP A 49 -6.41 -2.25 9.29
C TRP A 49 -7.15 -1.44 10.36
N ASN A 50 -8.32 -1.92 10.80
CA ASN A 50 -9.12 -1.25 11.82
C ASN A 50 -8.40 -1.17 13.17
N ARG A 51 -7.71 -2.24 13.57
CA ARG A 51 -6.89 -2.24 14.79
C ARG A 51 -5.77 -1.20 14.73
N LEU A 52 -5.05 -1.12 13.61
CA LEU A 52 -3.95 -0.17 13.43
C LEU A 52 -4.45 1.27 13.39
N ALA A 53 -5.58 1.54 12.72
CA ALA A 53 -6.21 2.86 12.70
C ALA A 53 -6.65 3.32 14.10
N SER A 54 -7.17 2.40 14.93
CA SER A 54 -7.52 2.68 16.34
C SER A 54 -6.29 2.97 17.20
N ILE A 55 -5.20 2.21 17.01
CA ILE A 55 -3.92 2.47 17.69
C ILE A 55 -3.39 3.85 17.27
N LYS A 56 -3.40 4.16 15.97
CA LYS A 56 -2.98 5.45 15.42
C LYS A 56 -3.81 6.60 16.01
N ALA A 57 -5.13 6.45 16.16
CA ALA A 57 -5.96 7.45 16.83
C ALA A 57 -5.57 7.71 18.29
N THR A 58 -4.98 6.73 18.99
CA THR A 58 -4.49 6.90 20.37
C THR A 58 -3.17 7.63 20.44
N TYR A 59 -2.23 7.31 19.54
CA TYR A 59 -0.83 7.74 19.65
C TYR A 59 -0.41 8.83 18.65
N ASP A 60 -1.16 9.00 17.56
CA ASP A 60 -0.93 9.98 16.49
C ASP A 60 -2.27 10.48 15.90
N PRO A 61 -3.16 11.08 16.72
CA PRO A 61 -4.52 11.48 16.30
C PRO A 61 -4.52 12.53 15.19
N GLU A 62 -3.48 13.36 15.13
CA GLU A 62 -3.31 14.41 14.12
C GLU A 62 -2.60 13.90 12.86
N ASN A 63 -2.22 12.61 12.83
CA ASN A 63 -1.52 11.98 11.72
C ASN A 63 -0.20 12.72 11.36
N VAL A 64 0.54 13.16 12.38
CA VAL A 64 1.83 13.86 12.24
C VAL A 64 2.82 12.97 11.49
N PHE A 65 2.83 11.66 11.77
CA PHE A 65 3.72 10.70 11.11
C PHE A 65 3.04 10.06 9.88
N HIS A 66 2.96 10.80 8.77
CA HIS A 66 2.26 10.35 7.56
C HIS A 66 3.15 10.05 6.34
N HIS A 67 4.46 10.31 6.40
CA HIS A 67 5.41 9.94 5.34
C HIS A 67 5.88 8.48 5.47
N ASN A 68 4.95 7.55 5.26
CA ASN A 68 5.15 6.10 5.30
C ASN A 68 3.99 5.41 4.54
N HIS A 69 3.89 4.08 4.60
CA HIS A 69 2.70 3.34 4.20
C HIS A 69 1.55 3.64 5.18
N ASN A 70 1.01 4.85 5.06
CA ASN A 70 0.25 5.48 6.11
C ASN A 70 -1.13 4.88 6.29
N ILE A 71 -1.48 4.64 7.55
CA ILE A 71 -2.81 4.28 7.99
C ILE A 71 -3.40 5.52 8.68
N PRO A 72 -4.42 6.16 8.11
CA PRO A 72 -5.10 7.27 8.78
C PRO A 72 -5.67 6.85 10.13
N PRO A 73 -5.64 7.73 11.15
CA PRO A 73 -6.29 7.43 12.43
C PRO A 73 -7.79 7.20 12.23
N ALA A 74 -8.37 6.29 13.01
CA ALA A 74 -9.81 6.12 13.04
C ALA A 74 -10.48 7.43 13.49
N SER A 75 -11.53 7.83 12.77
CA SER A 75 -12.39 8.98 13.11
C SER A 75 -13.22 8.73 14.36
#